data_AF-A0A349SJD7-F1
#
_entry.id   AF-A0A349SJD7-F1
#
_cell.length_a   1.000
_cell.length_b   1.000
_cell.length_c   1.000
_cell.angle_alpha   90.00
_cell.angle_beta   90.00
_cell.angle_gamma   90.00
#
_symmetry.space_group_name_H-M   'P 1'
#
loop_
_entity.id
_entity.type
_entity.pdbx_description
1 polymer ?
#
loop_
_entity_poly.entity_id
_entity_poly.type
_entity_poly.pdbx_seq_one_letter_code
_entity_poly.pdbx_strand_id
1 'polypeptide(L)'
;PEPDGRRVGVGFAMYSEQAAHGTTVYAGWGIPMVPGHEQCTARITPDGGLELRIGAHSHGQGMETTLAQVANEILGIPLEKTRLVHGDTAFTPYSTGTWGSRSMVMSGGAVAAACDELAQR
;
A
#
# COMPACT_ATOMS: atom_id res chain seq x y z
N PRO A 1 31.36 -28.69 -19.41
CA PRO A 1 30.87 -29.84 -18.65
C PRO A 1 31.95 -30.25 -17.64
N GLU A 2 31.59 -30.38 -16.37
CA GLU A 2 32.46 -30.92 -15.34
C GLU A 2 32.91 -32.35 -15.72
N PRO A 3 33.99 -32.88 -15.13
CA PRO A 3 34.48 -34.23 -15.41
C PRO A 3 33.44 -35.36 -15.21
N ASP A 4 32.41 -35.10 -14.42
CA ASP A 4 31.28 -36.00 -14.16
C ASP A 4 30.06 -35.75 -15.08
N GLY A 5 30.20 -34.89 -16.09
CA GLY A 5 29.14 -34.56 -17.05
C GLY A 5 28.19 -33.45 -16.61
N ARG A 6 28.32 -32.89 -15.40
CA ARG A 6 27.45 -31.78 -14.95
C ARG A 6 27.70 -30.50 -15.76
N ARG A 7 26.65 -29.69 -15.90
CA ARG A 7 26.74 -28.32 -16.43
C ARG A 7 26.48 -27.36 -15.29
N VAL A 8 27.53 -26.66 -14.86
CA VAL A 8 27.42 -25.63 -13.83
C VAL A 8 27.16 -24.29 -14.51
N GLY A 9 26.09 -23.61 -14.09
CA GLY A 9 25.76 -22.26 -14.53
C GLY A 9 25.76 -21.32 -13.32
N VAL A 10 26.40 -20.16 -13.48
CA VAL A 10 26.39 -19.09 -12.48
C VAL A 10 25.64 -17.90 -13.08
N GLY A 11 24.58 -17.47 -12.42
CA GLY A 11 23.77 -16.32 -12.82
C GLY A 11 23.89 -15.19 -11.81
N PHE A 12 24.09 -13.97 -12.30
CA PHE A 12 24.03 -12.75 -11.52
C PHE A 12 23.02 -11.81 -12.15
N ALA A 13 22.27 -11.09 -11.33
CA ALA A 13 21.35 -10.03 -11.76
C ALA A 13 21.50 -8.83 -10.83
N MET A 14 21.55 -7.65 -11.44
CA MET A 14 21.46 -6.36 -10.77
C MET A 14 20.36 -5.59 -11.48
N TYR A 15 19.38 -5.11 -10.75
CA TYR A 15 18.29 -4.33 -11.32
C TYR A 15 17.89 -3.20 -10.36
N SER A 16 17.26 -2.18 -10.92
CA SER A 16 16.53 -1.15 -10.19
C SER A 16 15.12 -1.15 -10.73
N GLU A 17 14.12 -1.09 -9.86
CA GLU A 17 12.72 -1.06 -10.25
C GLU A 17 12.15 0.32 -9.94
N GLN A 18 11.47 0.90 -10.93
CA GLN A 18 10.64 2.07 -10.71
C GLN A 18 9.21 1.62 -10.42
N ALA A 19 8.75 1.87 -9.20
CA ALA A 19 7.39 1.59 -8.73
C ALA A 19 6.65 2.89 -8.38
N ALA A 20 5.32 2.78 -8.19
CA ALA A 20 4.50 3.86 -7.63
C ALA A 20 4.63 5.22 -8.35
N HIS A 21 4.47 5.22 -9.68
CA HIS A 21 4.58 6.44 -10.49
C HIS A 21 3.56 7.51 -10.10
N GLY A 22 3.98 8.78 -10.12
CA GLY A 22 3.11 9.92 -9.84
C GLY A 22 2.17 10.26 -11.00
N THR A 23 1.19 11.12 -10.73
CA THR A 23 0.11 11.47 -11.67
C THR A 23 0.64 12.02 -13.00
N THR A 24 1.68 12.84 -12.95
CA THR A 24 2.29 13.45 -14.16
C THR A 24 2.92 12.41 -15.07
N VAL A 25 3.49 11.34 -14.52
CA VAL A 25 4.08 10.26 -15.30
C VAL A 25 3.00 9.45 -16.01
N TYR A 26 1.95 9.06 -15.29
CA TYR A 26 0.82 8.35 -15.90
C TYR A 26 0.11 9.17 -16.98
N ALA A 27 -0.12 10.46 -16.74
CA ALA A 27 -0.65 11.36 -17.76
C ALA A 27 0.26 11.43 -19.00
N GLY A 28 1.58 11.52 -18.80
CA GLY A 28 2.57 11.52 -19.89
C GLY A 28 2.59 10.23 -20.72
N TRP A 29 2.20 9.10 -20.14
CA TRP A 29 2.05 7.81 -20.84
C TRP A 29 0.68 7.64 -21.53
N GLY A 30 -0.19 8.65 -21.49
CA GLY A 30 -1.51 8.59 -22.11
C GLY A 30 -2.54 7.80 -21.29
N ILE A 31 -2.29 7.59 -19.98
CA ILE A 31 -3.23 6.96 -19.05
C ILE A 31 -3.66 7.93 -17.93
N PRO A 32 -4.30 9.06 -18.27
CA PRO A 32 -4.66 10.10 -17.30
C PRO A 32 -5.71 9.66 -16.27
N MET A 33 -6.38 8.54 -16.51
CA MET A 33 -7.36 7.96 -15.59
C MET A 33 -6.74 7.31 -14.35
N VAL A 34 -5.41 7.08 -14.34
CA VAL A 34 -4.70 6.51 -13.19
C VAL A 34 -4.20 7.64 -12.29
N PRO A 35 -4.79 7.82 -11.09
CA PRO A 35 -4.24 8.75 -10.12
C PRO A 35 -2.91 8.23 -9.59
N GLY A 36 -1.89 9.08 -9.55
CA GLY A 36 -0.61 8.77 -8.90
C GLY A 36 -0.64 8.96 -7.38
N HIS A 37 -1.80 8.72 -6.77
CA HIS A 37 -2.03 8.78 -5.33
C HIS A 37 -3.10 7.75 -4.94
N GLU A 38 -3.17 7.45 -3.65
CA GLU A 38 -4.30 6.78 -3.02
C GLU A 38 -4.89 7.67 -1.94
N GLN A 39 -6.08 7.31 -1.49
CA GLN A 39 -6.80 8.01 -0.42
C GLN A 39 -7.01 7.06 0.76
N CYS A 40 -7.06 7.63 1.95
CA CYS A 40 -7.37 6.91 3.17
C CYS A 40 -8.38 7.70 4.00
N THR A 41 -9.41 7.01 4.50
CA THR A 41 -10.23 7.51 5.60
C THR A 41 -9.81 6.80 6.89
N ALA A 42 -9.44 7.55 7.92
CA ALA A 42 -9.11 7.03 9.24
C ALA A 42 -10.19 7.48 10.25
N ARG A 43 -10.61 6.56 11.12
CA ARG A 43 -11.65 6.82 12.13
C ARG A 43 -11.35 6.08 13.43
N ILE A 44 -11.28 6.81 14.55
CA ILE A 44 -11.27 6.19 15.88
C ILE A 44 -12.67 5.66 16.20
N THR A 45 -12.75 4.43 16.68
CA THR A 45 -13.99 3.83 17.18
C THR A 45 -14.19 4.17 18.66
N PRO A 46 -15.44 4.21 19.18
CA PRO A 46 -15.69 4.58 20.59
C PRO A 46 -15.00 3.70 21.64
N ASP A 47 -14.59 2.48 21.28
CA ASP A 47 -13.83 1.54 22.11
C ASP A 47 -12.29 1.71 22.00
N GLY A 48 -11.83 2.79 21.34
CA GLY A 48 -10.42 3.14 21.19
C GLY A 48 -9.69 2.32 20.12
N GLY A 49 -10.41 1.69 19.20
CA GLY A 49 -9.85 1.07 18.01
C GLY A 49 -9.71 2.05 16.85
N LEU A 50 -9.11 1.58 15.77
CA LEU A 50 -8.89 2.34 14.54
C LEU A 50 -9.50 1.60 13.35
N GLU A 51 -10.30 2.30 12.56
CA GLU A 51 -10.73 1.84 11.25
C GLU A 51 -10.05 2.65 10.16
N LEU A 52 -9.34 1.96 9.27
CA LEU A 52 -8.73 2.50 8.07
C LEU A 52 -9.54 2.05 6.86
N ARG A 53 -9.78 2.94 5.90
CA ARG A 53 -10.42 2.60 4.63
C ARG A 53 -9.61 3.10 3.46
N ILE A 54 -9.27 2.21 2.54
CA ILE A 54 -8.53 2.51 1.32
C ILE A 54 -9.18 1.82 0.12
N GLY A 55 -8.99 2.35 -1.08
CA GLY A 55 -9.54 1.70 -2.27
C GLY A 55 -8.70 0.55 -2.82
N ALA A 56 -7.36 0.58 -2.65
CA ALA A 56 -6.47 -0.50 -3.11
C ALA A 56 -6.75 -1.83 -2.38
N HIS A 57 -6.74 -2.96 -3.09
CA HIS A 57 -7.20 -4.26 -2.58
C HIS A 57 -6.06 -5.28 -2.35
N SER A 58 -6.15 -6.00 -1.23
CA SER A 58 -5.24 -7.08 -0.88
C SER A 58 -5.55 -8.36 -1.66
N HIS A 59 -4.53 -8.94 -2.32
CA HIS A 59 -4.58 -10.23 -3.00
C HIS A 59 -3.66 -11.28 -2.32
N GLY A 60 -3.15 -10.96 -1.12
CA GLY A 60 -2.23 -11.82 -0.36
C GLY A 60 -0.91 -11.17 0.06
N GLN A 61 -0.67 -9.91 -0.30
CA GLN A 61 0.55 -9.15 0.05
C GLN A 61 0.58 -8.64 1.51
N GLY A 62 -0.49 -8.86 2.29
CA GLY A 62 -0.52 -8.56 3.73
C GLY A 62 -0.84 -7.11 4.09
N MET A 63 -1.63 -6.39 3.27
CA MET A 63 -1.94 -4.97 3.50
C MET A 63 -2.61 -4.71 4.85
N GLU A 64 -3.44 -5.64 5.31
CA GLU A 64 -4.13 -5.58 6.60
C GLU A 64 -3.15 -5.46 7.77
N THR A 65 -1.99 -6.12 7.65
CA THR A 65 -0.92 -6.06 8.66
C THR A 65 -0.04 -4.84 8.47
N THR A 66 0.46 -4.61 7.25
CA THR A 66 1.46 -3.58 7.01
C THR A 66 0.91 -2.16 7.13
N LEU A 67 -0.34 -1.92 6.74
CA LEU A 67 -0.96 -0.60 6.90
C LEU A 67 -1.38 -0.34 8.35
N ALA A 68 -1.74 -1.38 9.10
CA ALA A 68 -1.93 -1.26 10.54
C ALA A 68 -0.62 -0.89 11.26
N GLN A 69 0.52 -1.42 10.82
CA GLN A 69 1.84 -1.03 11.35
C GLN A 69 2.17 0.44 11.09
N VAL A 70 1.87 0.96 9.89
CA VAL A 70 2.04 2.39 9.58
C VAL A 70 1.21 3.26 10.52
N ALA A 71 -0.07 2.91 10.73
CA ALA A 71 -0.92 3.67 11.63
C ALA A 71 -0.50 3.55 13.10
N ASN A 72 -0.02 2.38 13.53
CA ASN A 72 0.49 2.14 14.88
C ASN A 72 1.69 3.04 15.20
N GLU A 73 2.62 3.22 14.26
CA GLU A 73 3.79 4.10 14.44
C GLU A 73 3.37 5.54 14.79
N ILE A 74 2.26 6.01 14.23
CA ILE A 74 1.80 7.41 14.37
C ILE A 74 0.88 7.57 15.58
N LEU A 75 -0.09 6.67 15.75
CA LEU A 75 -1.16 6.80 16.74
C LEU A 75 -0.97 5.93 17.98
N GLY A 76 -0.03 4.99 17.96
CA GLY A 76 0.20 4.03 19.06
C GLY A 76 -0.92 3.00 19.27
N ILE A 77 -1.95 2.98 18.41
CA ILE A 77 -3.09 2.05 18.53
C ILE A 77 -2.61 0.64 18.18
N PRO A 78 -2.84 -0.38 19.03
CA PRO A 78 -2.39 -1.74 18.76
C PRO A 78 -2.93 -2.31 17.44
N LEU A 79 -2.13 -3.16 16.78
CA LEU A 79 -2.48 -3.75 15.48
C LEU A 79 -3.79 -4.55 15.58
N GLU A 80 -3.99 -5.30 16.66
CA GLU A 80 -5.20 -6.08 16.92
C GLU A 80 -6.47 -5.22 17.10
N LYS A 81 -6.30 -3.92 17.37
CA LYS A 81 -7.37 -2.92 17.45
C LYS A 81 -7.51 -2.10 16.17
N THR A 82 -6.72 -2.40 15.14
CA THR A 82 -6.75 -1.70 13.86
C THR A 82 -7.37 -2.59 12.79
N ARG A 83 -8.45 -2.11 12.15
CA ARG A 83 -9.16 -2.80 11.09
C ARG A 83 -9.01 -2.06 9.77
N LEU A 84 -8.55 -2.78 8.74
CA LEU A 84 -8.51 -2.27 7.37
C LEU A 84 -9.77 -2.69 6.61
N VAL A 85 -10.44 -1.73 5.98
CA VAL A 85 -11.49 -1.93 4.97
C VAL A 85 -10.90 -1.61 3.61
N HIS A 86 -10.93 -2.57 2.70
CA HIS A 86 -10.47 -2.41 1.34
C HIS A 86 -11.29 -3.26 0.37
N GLY A 87 -11.33 -2.90 -0.92
CA GLY A 87 -12.08 -3.61 -1.95
C GLY A 87 -13.60 -3.41 -1.99
N ASP A 88 -14.20 -2.85 -0.93
CA ASP A 88 -15.64 -2.58 -0.91
C ASP A 88 -15.94 -1.14 -1.34
N THR A 89 -16.29 -0.96 -2.62
CA THR A 89 -16.57 0.35 -3.23
C THR A 89 -17.72 1.13 -2.59
N ALA A 90 -18.56 0.49 -1.76
CA ALA A 90 -19.58 1.21 -0.99
C ALA A 90 -18.99 1.94 0.22
N PHE A 91 -17.82 1.51 0.72
CA PHE A 91 -17.21 2.04 1.94
C PHE A 91 -15.83 2.67 1.74
N THR A 92 -15.15 2.39 0.63
CA THR A 92 -13.78 2.82 0.38
C THR A 92 -13.72 4.03 -0.57
N PRO A 93 -12.69 4.88 -0.43
CA PRO A 93 -12.39 5.88 -1.44
C PRO A 93 -12.10 5.26 -2.82
N TYR A 94 -12.26 6.06 -3.87
CA TYR A 94 -11.92 5.62 -5.23
C TYR A 94 -10.44 5.21 -5.34
N SER A 95 -10.19 4.16 -6.12
CA SER A 95 -8.85 3.66 -6.41
C SER A 95 -8.83 2.93 -7.75
N THR A 96 -7.64 2.85 -8.34
CA THR A 96 -7.37 1.96 -9.48
C THR A 96 -6.82 0.59 -9.05
N GLY A 97 -6.87 0.30 -7.75
CA GLY A 97 -6.50 -0.98 -7.18
C GLY A 97 -5.01 -1.15 -6.91
N THR A 98 -4.63 -2.39 -6.66
CA THR A 98 -3.25 -2.81 -6.41
C THR A 98 -2.63 -3.42 -7.66
N TRP A 99 -1.55 -2.79 -8.13
CA TRP A 99 -0.71 -3.22 -9.25
C TRP A 99 0.57 -2.37 -9.27
N GLY A 100 1.57 -2.74 -10.08
CA GLY A 100 2.78 -1.92 -10.29
C GLY A 100 3.54 -1.56 -9.01
N SER A 101 3.51 -2.44 -8.01
CA SER A 101 4.17 -2.27 -6.72
C SER A 101 3.82 -0.95 -6.00
N ARG A 102 2.60 -0.40 -6.24
CA ARG A 102 2.22 0.94 -5.76
C ARG A 102 1.65 0.99 -4.33
N SER A 103 1.10 -0.12 -3.83
CA SER A 103 0.21 -0.12 -2.67
C SER A 103 0.85 0.43 -1.40
N MET A 104 2.06 -0.01 -1.03
CA MET A 104 2.69 0.48 0.20
C MET A 104 3.10 1.94 0.10
N VAL A 105 3.60 2.38 -1.06
CA VAL A 105 4.00 3.78 -1.25
C VAL A 105 2.77 4.69 -1.17
N MET A 106 1.73 4.38 -1.94
CA MET A 106 0.58 5.25 -2.07
C MET A 106 -0.43 5.08 -0.93
N SER A 107 -0.88 3.86 -0.63
CA SER A 107 -1.83 3.62 0.46
C SER A 107 -1.15 3.79 1.83
N GLY A 108 0.12 3.40 1.98
CA GLY A 108 0.87 3.65 3.21
C GLY A 108 1.07 5.14 3.46
N GLY A 109 1.44 5.92 2.44
CA GLY A 109 1.50 7.38 2.53
C GLY A 109 0.15 8.02 2.86
N ALA A 110 -0.94 7.54 2.25
CA ALA A 110 -2.29 8.03 2.55
C ALA A 110 -2.73 7.70 3.98
N VAL A 111 -2.44 6.48 4.47
CA VAL A 111 -2.70 6.09 5.87
C VAL A 111 -1.90 6.98 6.82
N ALA A 112 -0.62 7.22 6.53
CA ALA A 112 0.22 8.09 7.35
C ALA A 112 -0.38 9.51 7.45
N ALA A 113 -0.69 10.12 6.30
CA ALA A 113 -1.28 11.45 6.27
C ALA A 113 -2.62 11.55 7.02
N ALA A 114 -3.50 10.55 6.87
CA ALA A 114 -4.78 10.51 7.58
C ALA A 114 -4.60 10.34 9.10
N CYS A 115 -3.59 9.56 9.53
CA CYS A 115 -3.27 9.38 10.95
C CYS A 115 -2.64 10.65 11.55
N ASP A 116 -1.77 11.34 10.81
CA ASP A 116 -1.18 12.61 11.25
C ASP A 116 -2.27 13.67 11.46
N GLU A 117 -3.24 13.77 10.54
CA GLU A 117 -4.38 14.69 10.70
C GLU A 117 -5.21 14.35 11.94
N LEU A 118 -5.44 13.05 12.18
CA LEU A 118 -6.21 12.57 13.33
C LEU A 118 -5.49 12.84 14.66
N ALA A 119 -4.16 12.70 14.69
CA ALA A 119 -3.34 12.95 15.88
C ALA A 119 -3.33 14.41 16.34
N GLN A 120 -3.69 15.35 15.45
CA GLN A 120 -3.74 16.78 15.73
C GLN A 120 -5.08 17.25 16.32
N ARG A 121 -6.08 16.36 16.40
CA ARG A 121 -7.43 16.66 16.92
C ARG A 121 -7.52 16.38 18.41
#